data_AF-A0A3A8LPS3-F1
#
_entry.id   AF-A0A3A8LPS3-F1
#
_cell.length_a   1.000
_cell.length_b   1.000
_cell.length_c   1.000
_cell.angle_alpha   90.00
_cell.angle_beta   90.00
_cell.angle_gamma   90.00
#
_symmetry.space_group_name_H-M   'P 1'
#
loop_
_entity.id
_entity.type
_entity.pdbx_description
1 polymer ?
#
loop_
_entity_poly.entity_id
_entity_poly.type
_entity_poly.pdbx_seq_one_letter_code
_entity_poly.pdbx_strand_id
1 'polypeptide(L)'
;MPSPGEATPAPVLVTQDFADGTDGSHSQGKQLHGTPHGSVAFSDASILRSGERRGVTLELDRGELVADLALHVEGTTPSLVGCASPNETGPDRSCGLTVLGQGTCTPGARFTLSSGALCQTRPPGSCQGAPVMRVCSGERPCEDKDANHLVTGAPICASSTCPSANVQCPASGVYTVLAGPYTPGTPWSLTLGASRGEFPATHQELRGDRLVGLMMRSASGLPMLEVTAAINAQDVVIQESPGTWDPSGYTYLYRVKSLGAQPLGNICNSNPNPNGGDALVVPVRGLYDNLGERTESSTAFTLACEYAVIAKCYRWGYKPWLDGVQAGKTTEAHWACTRMARADYCGAGQYYTEDGTPIRLWDGMKPPINAAPANPIPQQSMSFEAGWTTDGAVCLSHWRWKNLDANTCTNLHWPKYDANGNVINDCQATGGAEGCSAICDNADDAERLYGAKVFNESASNGPNAGMP
;
A
#
# COMPACT_ATOMS: atom_id res chain seq x y z
N MET A 1 -13.97 -11.23 -4.87
CA MET A 1 -13.60 -10.54 -3.62
C MET A 1 -14.09 -11.37 -2.45
N PRO A 2 -13.26 -11.64 -1.43
CA PRO A 2 -13.72 -12.25 -0.19
C PRO A 2 -14.80 -11.39 0.47
N SER A 3 -15.70 -12.01 1.23
CA SER A 3 -16.75 -11.29 1.96
C SER A 3 -16.14 -10.53 3.16
N PRO A 4 -16.75 -9.42 3.62
CA PRO A 4 -16.31 -8.73 4.83
C PRO A 4 -16.35 -9.70 6.01
N GLY A 5 -15.20 -9.95 6.66
CA GLY A 5 -15.07 -10.82 7.83
C GLY A 5 -14.44 -12.20 7.58
N GLU A 6 -14.14 -12.57 6.33
CA GLU A 6 -13.30 -13.75 6.07
C GLU A 6 -11.84 -13.31 6.18
N ALA A 7 -11.09 -13.86 7.16
CA ALA A 7 -9.66 -13.62 7.28
C ALA A 7 -9.00 -13.97 5.95
N THR A 8 -8.56 -12.95 5.22
CA THR A 8 -7.82 -13.13 3.97
C THR A 8 -6.67 -14.09 4.27
N PRO A 9 -6.45 -15.14 3.45
CA PRO A 9 -5.36 -16.08 3.69
C PRO A 9 -4.07 -15.30 3.88
N ALA A 10 -3.27 -15.74 4.86
CA ALA A 10 -2.00 -15.11 5.17
C ALA A 10 -1.21 -14.91 3.86
N PRO A 11 -0.62 -13.73 3.63
CA PRO A 11 0.13 -13.48 2.42
C PRO A 11 1.21 -14.56 2.27
N VAL A 12 1.17 -15.28 1.15
CA VAL A 12 2.12 -16.35 0.87
C VAL A 12 3.31 -15.75 0.13
N LEU A 13 4.52 -16.00 0.63
CA LEU A 13 5.74 -15.76 -0.14
C LEU A 13 5.74 -16.68 -1.36
N VAL A 14 5.62 -16.08 -2.54
CA VAL A 14 5.68 -16.80 -3.83
C VAL A 14 6.88 -16.25 -4.58
N THR A 15 7.65 -17.15 -5.19
CA THR A 15 8.75 -16.77 -6.08
C THR A 15 8.20 -15.93 -7.22
N GLN A 16 8.80 -14.78 -7.46
CA GLN A 16 8.45 -13.94 -8.59
C GLN A 16 9.13 -14.48 -9.85
N ASP A 17 8.33 -14.89 -10.82
CA ASP A 17 8.81 -15.18 -12.17
C ASP A 17 8.96 -13.84 -12.91
N PHE A 18 10.17 -13.27 -12.92
CA PHE A 18 10.47 -12.25 -13.92
C PHE A 18 10.46 -12.94 -15.29
N ALA A 19 9.60 -12.48 -16.20
CA ALA A 19 9.33 -13.15 -17.46
C ALA A 19 10.59 -13.76 -18.11
N ASP A 20 10.61 -15.09 -18.18
CA ASP A 20 11.60 -15.89 -18.89
C ASP A 20 11.75 -15.34 -20.32
N GLY A 21 12.95 -14.86 -20.67
CA GLY A 21 13.25 -14.28 -21.98
C GLY A 21 13.89 -12.89 -21.96
N THR A 22 13.97 -12.25 -20.79
CA THR A 22 14.91 -11.16 -20.54
C THR A 22 16.12 -11.68 -19.76
N ASP A 23 17.25 -10.99 -19.81
CA ASP A 23 18.52 -11.43 -19.20
C ASP A 23 18.54 -11.48 -17.66
N GLY A 24 17.40 -11.19 -17.01
CA GLY A 24 17.23 -11.15 -15.55
C GLY A 24 17.90 -9.95 -14.88
N SER A 25 18.33 -8.93 -15.63
CA SER A 25 19.09 -7.80 -15.10
C SER A 25 18.23 -6.58 -14.80
N HIS A 26 18.17 -6.15 -13.54
CA HIS A 26 17.40 -5.02 -13.05
C HIS A 26 18.21 -3.72 -12.98
N SER A 27 17.58 -2.63 -13.40
CA SER A 27 18.15 -1.28 -13.28
C SER A 27 18.19 -0.80 -11.83
N GLN A 28 19.37 -0.56 -11.29
CA GLN A 28 19.55 -0.01 -9.94
C GLN A 28 19.38 1.53 -9.90
N GLY A 29 19.47 2.17 -8.73
CA GLY A 29 19.56 3.64 -8.65
C GLY A 29 20.37 4.19 -7.46
N LYS A 30 20.71 5.48 -7.50
CA LYS A 30 21.44 6.18 -6.43
C LYS A 30 20.53 6.67 -5.31
N GLN A 31 19.35 7.14 -5.68
CA GLN A 31 18.42 7.80 -4.78
C GLN A 31 17.65 6.78 -3.94
N LEU A 32 17.68 6.94 -2.61
CA LEU A 32 16.99 6.04 -1.69
C LEU A 32 15.46 6.25 -1.73
N HIS A 33 15.00 7.47 -1.41
CA HIS A 33 13.58 7.85 -1.38
C HIS A 33 13.07 8.46 -2.69
N GLY A 34 13.91 9.23 -3.39
CA GLY A 34 13.50 10.07 -4.53
C GLY A 34 12.68 11.31 -4.14
N THR A 35 12.55 11.60 -2.85
CA THR A 35 11.81 12.75 -2.32
C THR A 35 12.43 13.19 -0.98
N PRO A 36 12.46 14.50 -0.67
CA PRO A 36 12.82 14.97 0.68
C PRO A 36 11.72 14.71 1.71
N HIS A 37 10.51 14.30 1.27
CA HIS A 37 9.37 13.99 2.13
C HIS A 37 9.27 12.47 2.37
N GLY A 38 10.41 11.85 2.68
CA GLY A 38 10.53 10.40 2.83
C GLY A 38 9.67 9.80 3.95
N SER A 39 9.27 10.60 4.95
CA SER A 39 8.50 10.14 6.11
C SER A 39 7.21 10.95 6.29
N VAL A 40 6.10 10.25 6.56
CA VAL A 40 4.74 10.81 6.69
C VAL A 40 4.08 10.28 7.95
N ALA A 41 3.40 11.16 8.70
CA ALA A 41 2.72 10.80 9.94
C ALA A 41 1.34 10.16 9.66
N PHE A 42 0.95 9.19 10.49
CA PHE A 42 -0.42 8.65 10.52
C PHE A 42 -1.42 9.62 11.17
N SER A 43 -0.95 10.44 12.12
CA SER A 43 -1.77 11.45 12.81
C SER A 43 -2.08 12.64 11.92
N ASP A 44 -3.14 13.38 12.27
CA ASP A 44 -3.58 14.61 11.59
C ASP A 44 -3.92 14.43 10.10
N ALA A 45 -4.22 13.20 9.69
CA ALA A 45 -4.75 12.90 8.36
C ALA A 45 -6.21 13.37 8.25
N SER A 46 -6.58 13.88 7.07
CA SER A 46 -7.93 14.38 6.84
C SER A 46 -8.34 14.37 5.37
N ILE A 47 -9.63 14.19 5.10
CA ILE A 47 -10.18 14.18 3.74
C ILE A 47 -11.31 15.19 3.59
N LEU A 48 -11.47 15.73 2.39
CA LEU A 48 -12.58 16.62 2.06
C LEU A 48 -13.87 15.82 1.85
N ARG A 49 -14.90 16.14 2.62
CA ARG A 49 -16.23 15.54 2.55
C ARG A 49 -17.28 16.63 2.67
N SER A 50 -18.19 16.71 1.70
CA SER A 50 -19.26 17.72 1.68
C SER A 50 -18.78 19.19 1.77
N GLY A 51 -17.52 19.47 1.37
CA GLY A 51 -16.91 20.80 1.49
C GLY A 51 -16.20 21.08 2.83
N GLU A 52 -16.24 20.14 3.77
CA GLU A 52 -15.55 20.24 5.07
C GLU A 52 -14.39 19.23 5.14
N ARG A 53 -13.31 19.62 5.81
CA ARG A 53 -12.16 18.75 6.02
C ARG A 53 -12.33 17.98 7.33
N ARG A 54 -12.47 16.67 7.23
CA ARG A 54 -12.77 15.79 8.37
C ARG A 54 -11.58 14.89 8.66
N GLY A 55 -11.26 14.75 9.95
CA GLY A 55 -10.19 13.86 10.41
C GLY A 55 -10.49 12.41 10.07
N VAL A 56 -9.45 11.66 9.74
CA VAL A 56 -9.53 10.21 9.49
C VAL A 56 -8.47 9.50 10.31
N THR A 57 -8.77 8.26 10.70
CA THR A 57 -7.73 7.36 11.21
C THR A 57 -7.02 6.77 10.00
N LEU A 58 -5.74 7.09 9.83
CA LEU A 58 -4.93 6.58 8.71
C LEU A 58 -4.07 5.42 9.17
N GLU A 59 -4.01 4.37 8.35
CA GLU A 59 -3.11 3.24 8.55
C GLU A 59 -2.58 2.70 7.22
N LEU A 60 -1.63 1.75 7.31
CA LEU A 60 -1.22 0.92 6.19
C LEU A 60 -1.78 -0.49 6.38
N ASP A 61 -2.65 -0.90 5.47
CA ASP A 61 -3.05 -2.30 5.30
C ASP A 61 -2.31 -2.84 4.09
N ARG A 62 -1.37 -3.74 4.35
CA ARG A 62 -0.43 -4.28 3.35
C ARG A 62 0.30 -3.18 2.57
N GLY A 63 0.09 -3.09 1.26
CA GLY A 63 0.73 -2.14 0.36
C GLY A 63 -0.12 -0.91 0.05
N GLU A 64 -1.16 -0.67 0.84
CA GLU A 64 -2.17 0.35 0.59
C GLU A 64 -2.37 1.26 1.82
N LEU A 65 -2.59 2.55 1.58
CA LEU A 65 -3.13 3.47 2.58
C LEU A 65 -4.61 3.14 2.82
N VAL A 66 -5.04 3.16 4.08
CA VAL A 66 -6.44 3.00 4.45
C VAL A 66 -6.82 4.13 5.39
N ALA A 67 -7.88 4.87 5.02
CA ALA A 67 -8.41 5.94 5.85
C ALA A 67 -9.79 5.56 6.37
N ASP A 68 -9.93 5.44 7.68
CA ASP A 68 -11.21 5.22 8.32
C ASP A 68 -11.84 6.56 8.73
N LEU A 69 -13.01 6.83 8.16
CA LEU A 69 -13.78 8.06 8.35
C LEU A 69 -15.01 7.75 9.20
N ALA A 70 -15.10 8.31 10.40
CA ALA A 70 -16.32 8.25 11.20
C ALA A 70 -17.51 8.79 10.39
N LEU A 71 -18.69 8.20 10.49
CA LEU A 71 -19.89 8.70 9.82
C LEU A 71 -20.73 9.54 10.79
N HIS A 72 -21.37 10.59 10.28
CA HIS A 72 -22.36 11.32 11.05
C HIS A 72 -23.50 11.78 10.15
N VAL A 73 -24.69 11.99 10.72
CA VAL A 73 -25.80 12.56 9.97
C VAL A 73 -25.63 14.07 9.91
N GLU A 74 -25.59 14.61 8.69
CA GLU A 74 -25.48 16.03 8.41
C GLU A 74 -26.86 16.67 8.22
N GLY A 75 -27.15 17.73 8.98
CA GLY A 75 -28.33 18.57 8.76
C GLY A 75 -29.67 17.94 9.18
N THR A 76 -30.75 18.57 8.73
CA THR A 76 -32.14 18.16 9.03
C THR A 76 -33.03 18.42 7.82
N THR A 77 -34.16 17.71 7.74
CA THR A 77 -35.22 17.97 6.77
C THR A 77 -36.59 17.92 7.47
N PRO A 78 -37.67 18.42 6.86
CA PRO A 78 -39.03 18.30 7.39
C PRO A 78 -39.41 16.88 7.82
N SER A 79 -38.90 15.85 7.14
CA SER A 79 -39.11 14.44 7.48
C SER A 79 -38.73 14.06 8.90
N LEU A 80 -37.76 14.78 9.50
CA LEU A 80 -37.33 14.57 10.89
C LEU A 80 -38.16 15.37 11.91
N VAL A 81 -39.06 16.24 11.45
CA VAL A 81 -39.94 17.03 12.30
C VAL A 81 -41.21 16.23 12.58
N GLY A 82 -41.75 16.32 13.81
CA GLY A 82 -43.03 15.69 14.13
C GLY A 82 -44.17 16.18 13.25
N CYS A 83 -45.08 15.28 12.87
CA CYS A 83 -46.23 15.64 12.03
C CYS A 83 -47.18 16.58 12.76
N ALA A 84 -47.66 17.62 12.08
CA ALA A 84 -48.58 18.61 12.64
C ALA A 84 -50.03 18.09 12.65
N SER A 85 -50.38 17.25 11.68
CA SER A 85 -51.72 16.65 11.56
C SER A 85 -51.67 15.13 11.71
N PRO A 86 -52.65 14.53 12.41
CA PRO A 86 -52.76 13.06 12.53
C PRO A 86 -53.11 12.39 11.18
N ASN A 87 -53.52 13.15 10.16
CA ASN A 87 -53.85 12.63 8.84
C ASN A 87 -52.61 12.39 7.95
N GLU A 88 -51.43 12.87 8.37
CA GLU A 88 -50.17 12.71 7.63
C GLU A 88 -49.61 11.29 7.83
N THR A 89 -50.17 10.35 7.07
CA THR A 89 -49.82 8.91 7.14
C THR A 89 -49.13 8.44 5.87
N GLY A 90 -48.50 7.27 5.94
CA GLY A 90 -47.95 6.59 4.79
C GLY A 90 -46.48 6.86 4.48
N PRO A 91 -45.95 6.18 3.46
CA PRO A 91 -44.52 6.14 3.13
C PRO A 91 -43.95 7.45 2.57
N ASP A 92 -44.80 8.22 1.88
CA ASP A 92 -44.41 9.42 1.13
C ASP A 92 -44.49 10.70 1.97
N ARG A 93 -44.82 10.61 3.27
CA ARG A 93 -45.01 11.79 4.13
C ARG A 93 -43.70 12.53 4.41
N SER A 94 -43.79 13.84 4.61
CA SER A 94 -42.65 14.74 4.88
C SER A 94 -42.45 15.06 6.37
N CYS A 95 -42.80 14.14 7.27
CA CYS A 95 -42.72 14.34 8.71
C CYS A 95 -42.69 13.00 9.49
N GLY A 96 -42.39 13.07 10.78
CA GLY A 96 -42.57 11.97 11.74
C GLY A 96 -41.70 10.75 11.46
N LEU A 97 -40.57 10.93 10.79
CA LEU A 97 -39.51 9.94 10.65
C LEU A 97 -38.37 10.29 11.60
N THR A 98 -37.57 9.29 11.92
CA THR A 98 -36.35 9.41 12.71
C THR A 98 -35.21 8.79 11.93
N VAL A 99 -33.99 9.26 12.16
CA VAL A 99 -32.79 8.57 11.66
C VAL A 99 -32.72 7.20 12.33
N LEU A 100 -32.76 6.14 11.51
CA LEU A 100 -32.54 4.78 11.98
C LEU A 100 -31.04 4.45 12.04
N GLY A 101 -30.27 4.98 11.09
CA GLY A 101 -28.81 4.79 11.01
C GLY A 101 -28.26 5.10 9.63
N GLN A 102 -26.95 4.93 9.48
CA GLN A 102 -26.25 5.03 8.20
C GLN A 102 -25.71 3.66 7.81
N GLY A 103 -25.40 3.48 6.54
CA GLY A 103 -24.74 2.28 6.05
C GLY A 103 -23.72 2.57 4.97
N THR A 104 -22.80 1.63 4.80
CA THR A 104 -21.76 1.70 3.76
C THR A 104 -21.99 0.61 2.72
N CYS A 105 -21.62 0.92 1.48
CA CYS A 105 -21.77 0.01 0.36
C CYS A 105 -20.73 0.28 -0.74
N THR A 106 -20.55 -0.69 -1.63
CA THR A 106 -19.72 -0.51 -2.83
C THR A 106 -20.44 0.37 -3.84
N PRO A 107 -19.89 1.53 -4.24
CA PRO A 107 -20.53 2.45 -5.19
C PRO A 107 -21.05 1.74 -6.45
N GLY A 108 -22.28 2.06 -6.86
CA GLY A 108 -22.94 1.47 -8.03
C GLY A 108 -23.47 0.04 -7.85
N ALA A 109 -23.06 -0.68 -6.80
CA ALA A 109 -23.57 -2.02 -6.53
C ALA A 109 -25.02 -1.98 -6.03
N ARG A 110 -25.81 -3.01 -6.35
CA ARG A 110 -27.16 -3.19 -5.83
C ARG A 110 -27.15 -4.08 -4.59
N PHE A 111 -27.97 -3.72 -3.60
CA PHE A 111 -28.15 -4.49 -2.37
C PHE A 111 -29.58 -4.34 -1.85
N THR A 112 -29.99 -5.24 -0.97
CA THR A 112 -31.32 -5.22 -0.35
C THR A 112 -31.20 -4.85 1.12
N LEU A 113 -31.97 -3.85 1.54
CA LEU A 113 -32.29 -3.62 2.94
C LEU A 113 -33.56 -4.41 3.28
N SER A 114 -33.42 -5.35 4.21
CA SER A 114 -34.49 -6.23 4.65
C SER A 114 -34.81 -6.01 6.11
N SER A 115 -36.10 -6.03 6.42
CA SER A 115 -36.67 -5.98 7.76
C SER A 115 -37.14 -7.35 8.27
N GLY A 116 -36.67 -8.44 7.64
CA GLY A 116 -37.05 -9.80 8.03
C GLY A 116 -38.42 -10.26 7.52
N ALA A 117 -38.95 -9.64 6.45
CA ALA A 117 -40.27 -9.96 5.90
C ALA A 117 -40.40 -11.47 5.55
N LEU A 118 -41.42 -12.13 6.12
CA LEU A 118 -41.69 -13.57 6.00
C LEU A 118 -42.31 -13.92 4.65
N CYS A 119 -41.52 -13.88 3.57
CA CYS A 119 -41.91 -14.44 2.28
C CYS A 119 -40.87 -15.52 1.90
N GLN A 120 -41.13 -16.76 2.31
CA GLN A 120 -40.39 -18.01 2.00
C GLN A 120 -38.93 -18.18 2.49
N THR A 121 -38.23 -17.12 2.90
CA THR A 121 -36.92 -17.20 3.60
C THR A 121 -36.97 -16.41 4.91
N ARG A 122 -36.05 -16.67 5.86
CA ARG A 122 -35.84 -15.81 7.04
C ARG A 122 -34.64 -14.88 6.77
N PRO A 123 -34.80 -13.80 5.98
CA PRO A 123 -33.72 -12.83 5.84
C PRO A 123 -33.47 -12.13 7.18
N PRO A 124 -32.27 -11.55 7.38
CA PRO A 124 -31.97 -10.78 8.58
C PRO A 124 -32.93 -9.58 8.73
N GLY A 125 -33.18 -9.21 9.98
CA GLY A 125 -34.07 -8.11 10.36
C GLY A 125 -35.35 -8.57 11.08
N SER A 126 -36.10 -7.59 11.61
CA SER A 126 -37.43 -7.79 12.19
C SER A 126 -38.21 -6.48 12.16
N CYS A 127 -39.55 -6.54 12.14
CA CYS A 127 -40.38 -5.34 12.23
C CYS A 127 -41.69 -5.58 12.98
N GLN A 128 -42.23 -4.53 13.58
CA GLN A 128 -43.58 -4.49 14.19
C GLN A 128 -44.26 -3.14 13.90
N GLY A 129 -45.60 -3.14 13.82
CA GLY A 129 -46.37 -1.89 13.73
C GLY A 129 -46.35 -1.18 12.37
N ALA A 130 -46.15 -1.93 11.27
CA ALA A 130 -46.11 -1.44 9.89
C ALA A 130 -45.21 -0.20 9.70
N PRO A 131 -43.89 -0.33 9.90
CA PRO A 131 -43.00 0.81 9.78
C PRO A 131 -42.79 1.23 8.32
N VAL A 132 -42.50 2.51 8.13
CA VAL A 132 -42.02 3.13 6.89
C VAL A 132 -40.49 3.15 6.94
N MET A 133 -39.85 2.96 5.79
CA MET A 133 -38.42 3.07 5.60
C MET A 133 -38.14 3.96 4.39
N ARG A 134 -37.29 4.98 4.55
CA ARG A 134 -36.78 5.82 3.46
C ARG A 134 -35.26 5.78 3.44
N VAL A 135 -34.70 5.58 2.25
CA VAL A 135 -33.25 5.51 2.06
C VAL A 135 -32.79 6.74 1.30
N CYS A 136 -31.82 7.43 1.87
CA CYS A 136 -31.25 8.68 1.38
C CYS A 136 -29.79 8.46 0.97
N SER A 137 -29.36 9.15 -0.07
CA SER A 137 -27.99 9.17 -0.57
C SER A 137 -27.08 9.98 0.36
N GLY A 138 -25.93 9.43 0.70
CA GLY A 138 -24.93 10.11 1.51
C GLY A 138 -25.31 10.22 2.99
N GLU A 139 -24.72 11.23 3.64
CA GLU A 139 -24.80 11.45 5.08
C GLU A 139 -25.99 12.33 5.50
N ARG A 140 -26.88 12.70 4.57
CA ARG A 140 -28.00 13.62 4.82
C ARG A 140 -29.35 12.92 4.82
N PRO A 141 -30.30 13.35 5.67
CA PRO A 141 -31.70 12.98 5.52
C PRO A 141 -32.27 13.57 4.22
N CYS A 142 -33.38 13.01 3.75
CA CYS A 142 -34.02 13.36 2.50
C CYS A 142 -35.55 13.34 2.61
N GLU A 143 -36.18 14.17 1.79
CA GLU A 143 -37.62 14.15 1.54
C GLU A 143 -37.98 13.10 0.48
N ASP A 144 -39.26 12.71 0.43
CA ASP A 144 -39.73 11.81 -0.61
C ASP A 144 -39.55 12.45 -2.00
N LYS A 145 -39.01 11.68 -2.96
CA LYS A 145 -38.75 12.13 -4.34
C LYS A 145 -37.79 13.33 -4.46
N ASP A 146 -37.03 13.67 -3.42
CA ASP A 146 -35.96 14.65 -3.56
C ASP A 146 -34.76 14.08 -4.33
N ALA A 147 -33.76 14.93 -4.64
CA ALA A 147 -32.60 14.50 -5.42
C ALA A 147 -31.70 13.47 -4.71
N ASN A 148 -31.72 13.43 -3.37
CA ASN A 148 -30.98 12.49 -2.55
C ASN A 148 -31.83 11.27 -2.13
N HIS A 149 -33.12 11.22 -2.50
CA HIS A 149 -33.99 10.09 -2.24
C HIS A 149 -33.60 8.93 -3.15
N LEU A 150 -33.18 7.82 -2.54
CA LEU A 150 -32.83 6.62 -3.30
C LEU A 150 -34.05 5.74 -3.51
N VAL A 151 -34.78 5.45 -2.44
CA VAL A 151 -35.95 4.56 -2.47
C VAL A 151 -36.74 4.64 -1.16
N THR A 152 -38.05 4.45 -1.27
CA THR A 152 -38.93 4.18 -0.12
C THR A 152 -39.28 2.70 -0.09
N GLY A 153 -39.08 2.06 1.06
CA GLY A 153 -39.28 0.62 1.23
C GLY A 153 -40.75 0.23 1.16
N ALA A 154 -41.01 -0.94 0.57
CA ALA A 154 -42.35 -1.51 0.44
C ALA A 154 -42.37 -2.98 0.88
N PRO A 155 -43.52 -3.52 1.31
CA PRO A 155 -43.61 -4.94 1.61
C PRO A 155 -43.34 -5.82 0.39
N ILE A 156 -42.61 -6.93 0.60
CA ILE A 156 -42.23 -7.86 -0.47
C ILE A 156 -43.41 -8.75 -0.91
N CYS A 157 -44.38 -8.98 -0.02
CA CYS A 157 -45.59 -9.75 -0.31
C CYS A 157 -46.79 -9.23 0.49
N ALA A 158 -48.00 -9.53 0.02
CA ALA A 158 -49.26 -8.99 0.56
C ALA A 158 -49.52 -9.35 2.03
N SER A 159 -48.91 -10.42 2.56
CA SER A 159 -49.06 -10.85 3.95
C SER A 159 -48.09 -10.17 4.93
N SER A 160 -47.20 -9.31 4.45
CA SER A 160 -46.25 -8.57 5.27
C SER A 160 -46.56 -7.08 5.25
N THR A 161 -46.34 -6.42 6.39
CA THR A 161 -46.32 -4.95 6.49
C THR A 161 -44.90 -4.43 6.70
N CYS A 162 -43.88 -5.30 6.63
CA CYS A 162 -42.50 -4.95 6.88
C CYS A 162 -41.84 -4.46 5.58
N PRO A 163 -41.20 -3.28 5.59
CA PRO A 163 -40.67 -2.69 4.37
C PRO A 163 -39.34 -3.34 3.96
N SER A 164 -39.13 -3.53 2.67
CA SER A 164 -37.83 -3.86 2.09
C SER A 164 -37.54 -2.94 0.91
N ALA A 165 -36.27 -2.69 0.65
CA ALA A 165 -35.83 -1.82 -0.43
C ALA A 165 -34.66 -2.45 -1.18
N ASN A 166 -34.73 -2.44 -2.51
CA ASN A 166 -33.58 -2.68 -3.37
C ASN A 166 -32.93 -1.33 -3.66
N VAL A 167 -31.69 -1.15 -3.21
CA VAL A 167 -30.97 0.11 -3.24
C VAL A 167 -29.81 -0.02 -4.21
N GLN A 168 -29.66 0.95 -5.11
CA GLN A 168 -28.41 1.16 -5.83
C GLN A 168 -27.51 2.06 -5.00
N CYS A 169 -26.33 1.55 -4.63
CA CYS A 169 -25.40 2.27 -3.80
C CYS A 169 -24.96 3.59 -4.46
N PRO A 170 -25.05 4.72 -3.75
CA PRO A 170 -24.64 6.02 -4.30
C PRO A 170 -23.12 6.08 -4.52
N ALA A 171 -22.68 7.04 -5.33
CA ALA A 171 -21.26 7.23 -5.65
C ALA A 171 -20.39 7.48 -4.41
N SER A 172 -20.96 8.09 -3.36
CA SER A 172 -20.30 8.30 -2.06
C SER A 172 -20.00 7.00 -1.32
N GLY A 173 -20.70 5.90 -1.63
CA GLY A 173 -20.62 4.64 -0.89
C GLY A 173 -21.27 4.68 0.50
N VAL A 174 -22.05 5.72 0.81
CA VAL A 174 -22.75 5.92 2.10
C VAL A 174 -24.21 6.24 1.84
N TYR A 175 -25.10 5.71 2.67
CA TYR A 175 -26.52 6.06 2.66
C TYR A 175 -27.03 6.27 4.09
N THR A 176 -28.10 7.05 4.22
CA THR A 176 -28.78 7.34 5.50
C THR A 176 -30.19 6.76 5.44
N VAL A 177 -30.61 6.03 6.47
CA VAL A 177 -31.95 5.43 6.54
C VAL A 177 -32.80 6.17 7.55
N LEU A 178 -33.96 6.62 7.11
CA LEU A 178 -35.02 7.16 7.94
C LEU A 178 -36.10 6.10 8.14
N ALA A 179 -36.69 6.06 9.33
CA ALA A 179 -37.78 5.16 9.63
C ALA A 179 -38.79 5.79 10.60
N GLY A 180 -40.02 5.29 10.57
CA GLY A 180 -41.11 5.74 11.44
C GLY A 180 -42.29 4.79 11.36
N PRO A 181 -43.34 4.98 12.17
CA PRO A 181 -44.56 4.18 12.03
C PRO A 181 -45.34 4.61 10.79
N TYR A 182 -46.16 3.76 10.15
CA TYR A 182 -47.03 4.21 9.03
C TYR A 182 -47.98 5.35 9.43
N THR A 183 -48.52 5.28 10.65
CA THR A 183 -49.34 6.35 11.24
C THR A 183 -48.55 7.00 12.38
N PRO A 184 -48.26 8.32 12.33
CA PRO A 184 -47.52 8.99 13.41
C PRO A 184 -48.13 8.71 14.78
N GLY A 185 -47.28 8.44 15.77
CA GLY A 185 -47.70 8.18 17.16
C GLY A 185 -48.09 6.73 17.49
N THR A 186 -48.14 5.82 16.50
CA THR A 186 -48.37 4.39 16.81
C THR A 186 -47.08 3.66 17.19
N PRO A 187 -47.13 2.67 18.10
CA PRO A 187 -45.96 1.84 18.43
C PRO A 187 -45.43 1.10 17.20
N TRP A 188 -44.12 1.07 17.03
CA TRP A 188 -43.45 0.42 15.91
C TRP A 188 -42.03 -0.02 16.30
N SER A 189 -41.48 -0.96 15.54
CA SER A 189 -40.05 -1.30 15.60
C SER A 189 -39.55 -1.73 14.23
N LEU A 190 -38.29 -1.45 13.94
CA LEU A 190 -37.63 -1.83 12.69
C LEU A 190 -36.15 -2.15 12.95
N THR A 191 -35.77 -3.40 12.72
CA THR A 191 -34.38 -3.86 12.64
C THR A 191 -34.10 -4.23 11.20
N LEU A 192 -33.09 -3.59 10.59
CA LEU A 192 -32.71 -3.86 9.21
C LEU A 192 -31.43 -4.70 9.15
N GLY A 193 -31.36 -5.59 8.16
CA GLY A 193 -30.13 -6.19 7.67
C GLY A 193 -29.89 -5.80 6.22
N ALA A 194 -28.63 -5.50 5.87
CA ALA A 194 -28.20 -5.30 4.48
C ALA A 194 -27.70 -6.62 3.90
N SER A 195 -28.10 -6.96 2.67
CA SER A 195 -27.62 -8.17 2.00
C SER A 195 -26.14 -8.12 1.60
N ARG A 196 -25.60 -6.89 1.49
CA ARG A 196 -24.20 -6.55 1.17
C ARG A 196 -23.89 -5.19 1.79
N GLY A 197 -22.62 -4.92 2.04
CA GLY A 197 -22.21 -3.73 2.78
C GLY A 197 -22.49 -3.88 4.28
N GLU A 198 -22.52 -2.76 4.99
CA GLU A 198 -22.70 -2.74 6.44
C GLU A 198 -23.86 -1.81 6.83
N PHE A 199 -24.72 -2.30 7.72
CA PHE A 199 -25.76 -1.50 8.36
C PHE A 199 -26.12 -2.07 9.74
N PRO A 200 -26.20 -1.24 10.79
CA PRO A 200 -25.74 0.15 10.82
C PRO A 200 -24.21 0.23 10.74
N ALA A 201 -23.70 1.20 10.00
CA ALA A 201 -22.28 1.54 9.98
C ALA A 201 -22.07 2.86 10.73
N THR A 202 -21.02 2.91 11.54
CA THR A 202 -20.56 4.13 12.23
C THR A 202 -19.32 4.73 11.59
N HIS A 203 -18.73 4.02 10.63
CA HIS A 203 -17.45 4.32 10.00
C HIS A 203 -17.49 3.95 8.51
N GLN A 204 -16.70 4.64 7.69
CA GLN A 204 -16.48 4.33 6.29
C GLN A 204 -14.98 4.21 6.03
N GLU A 205 -14.58 3.00 5.62
CA GLU A 205 -13.22 2.74 5.17
C GLU A 205 -13.02 3.25 3.73
N LEU A 206 -11.98 4.05 3.52
CA LEU A 206 -11.57 4.62 2.23
C LEU A 206 -10.26 4.00 1.78
N ARG A 207 -10.23 3.60 0.51
CA ARG A 207 -9.15 2.86 -0.15
C ARG A 207 -9.02 3.33 -1.59
N GLY A 208 -7.87 3.10 -2.21
CA GLY A 208 -7.59 3.40 -3.61
C GLY A 208 -7.98 4.82 -4.01
N ASP A 209 -8.80 4.94 -5.06
CA ASP A 209 -9.28 6.20 -5.62
C ASP A 209 -10.10 7.05 -4.63
N ARG A 210 -10.72 6.43 -3.62
CA ARG A 210 -11.46 7.15 -2.57
C ARG A 210 -10.56 7.94 -1.61
N LEU A 211 -9.24 7.79 -1.73
CA LEU A 211 -8.25 8.59 -1.02
C LEU A 211 -7.79 9.83 -1.78
N VAL A 212 -8.28 10.07 -3.00
CA VAL A 212 -8.02 11.33 -3.69
C VAL A 212 -8.58 12.50 -2.86
N GLY A 213 -7.72 13.48 -2.59
CA GLY A 213 -7.97 14.59 -1.68
C GLY A 213 -7.58 14.31 -0.22
N LEU A 214 -7.04 13.14 0.12
CA LEU A 214 -6.45 12.87 1.44
C LEU A 214 -5.30 13.84 1.69
N MET A 215 -5.34 14.56 2.81
CA MET A 215 -4.19 15.30 3.33
C MET A 215 -3.53 14.54 4.46
N MET A 216 -2.20 14.56 4.42
CA MET A 216 -1.31 13.97 5.41
C MET A 216 -0.25 15.01 5.78
N ARG A 217 0.48 14.78 6.87
CA ARG A 217 1.58 15.65 7.29
C ARG A 217 2.91 14.93 7.10
N SER A 218 3.92 15.64 6.61
CA SER A 218 5.29 15.11 6.71
C SER A 218 5.65 14.86 8.17
N ALA A 219 6.35 13.76 8.47
CA ALA A 219 6.78 13.46 9.84
C ALA A 219 7.72 14.56 10.41
N SER A 220 8.38 15.33 9.55
CA SER A 220 9.19 16.50 9.93
C SER A 220 8.37 17.75 10.32
N GLY A 221 7.03 17.69 10.21
CA GLY A 221 6.10 18.74 10.61
C GLY A 221 5.48 19.50 9.42
N LEU A 222 6.29 20.14 8.59
CA LEU A 222 5.85 20.77 7.35
C LEU A 222 6.62 20.19 6.17
N PRO A 223 6.04 20.10 4.97
CA PRO A 223 4.74 20.62 4.54
C PRO A 223 3.59 19.61 4.74
N MET A 224 2.36 20.07 4.47
CA MET A 224 1.24 19.15 4.27
C MET A 224 1.35 18.49 2.89
N LEU A 225 0.87 17.27 2.78
CA LEU A 225 0.91 16.46 1.58
C LEU A 225 -0.53 16.12 1.15
N GLU A 226 -0.83 16.20 -0.14
CA GLU A 226 -2.14 15.85 -0.69
C GLU A 226 -2.05 14.73 -1.71
N VAL A 227 -2.85 13.68 -1.54
CA VAL A 227 -3.05 12.63 -2.53
C VAL A 227 -3.92 13.17 -3.66
N THR A 228 -3.43 13.14 -4.89
CA THR A 228 -4.11 13.66 -6.08
C THR A 228 -4.48 12.58 -7.10
N ALA A 229 -3.91 11.39 -6.96
CA ALA A 229 -4.29 10.19 -7.70
C ALA A 229 -3.90 8.96 -6.88
N ALA A 230 -4.62 7.86 -7.09
CA ALA A 230 -4.29 6.54 -6.58
C ALA A 230 -4.46 5.54 -7.73
N ILE A 231 -3.51 4.64 -7.90
CA ILE A 231 -3.45 3.67 -9.00
C ILE A 231 -3.07 2.32 -8.41
N ASN A 232 -3.80 1.26 -8.75
CA ASN A 232 -3.41 -0.08 -8.33
C ASN A 232 -2.09 -0.45 -9.02
N ALA A 233 -1.13 -0.99 -8.28
CA ALA A 233 0.20 -1.26 -8.79
C ALA A 233 0.20 -2.25 -9.98
N GLN A 234 -0.78 -3.16 -10.05
CA GLN A 234 -0.94 -4.10 -11.18
C GLN A 234 -1.19 -3.39 -12.53
N ASP A 235 -1.72 -2.16 -12.50
CA ASP A 235 -2.09 -1.39 -13.69
C ASP A 235 -0.99 -0.39 -14.10
N VAL A 236 0.11 -0.33 -13.35
CA VAL A 236 1.21 0.61 -13.57
C VAL A 236 2.21 0.03 -14.56
N VAL A 237 2.39 0.70 -15.70
CA VAL A 237 3.38 0.31 -16.72
C VAL A 237 4.78 0.72 -16.29
N ILE A 238 5.67 -0.26 -16.16
CA ILE A 238 7.07 -0.04 -15.80
C ILE A 238 7.88 0.27 -17.07
N GLN A 239 8.43 1.48 -17.14
CA GLN A 239 9.31 1.90 -18.24
C GLN A 239 10.77 1.43 -18.05
N GLU A 240 11.17 1.19 -16.80
CA GLU A 240 12.52 0.78 -16.42
C GLU A 240 12.57 -0.74 -16.20
N SER A 241 13.01 -1.48 -17.23
CA SER A 241 13.00 -2.95 -17.29
C SER A 241 14.07 -3.62 -16.43
N PRO A 242 13.87 -4.90 -16.03
CA PRO A 242 12.64 -5.57 -15.68
C PRO A 242 12.24 -5.29 -14.21
N GLY A 243 10.99 -5.63 -13.92
CA GLY A 243 10.35 -5.51 -12.62
C GLY A 243 8.85 -5.66 -12.86
N THR A 244 8.13 -6.24 -11.91
CA THR A 244 6.67 -6.29 -11.95
C THR A 244 6.17 -5.78 -10.62
N TRP A 245 5.40 -4.70 -10.67
CA TRP A 245 4.60 -4.31 -9.53
C TRP A 245 3.74 -5.49 -9.07
N ASP A 246 3.36 -5.43 -7.80
CA ASP A 246 2.59 -6.48 -7.15
C ASP A 246 1.30 -6.84 -7.93
N PRO A 247 1.20 -8.06 -8.50
CA PRO A 247 0.04 -8.47 -9.28
C PRO A 247 -1.14 -8.90 -8.40
N SER A 248 -0.98 -8.92 -7.07
CA SER A 248 -2.04 -9.35 -6.16
C SER A 248 -3.16 -8.33 -5.98
N GLY A 249 -2.91 -7.08 -6.40
CA GLY A 249 -3.85 -5.96 -6.24
C GLY A 249 -3.84 -5.32 -4.85
N TYR A 250 -2.98 -5.77 -3.92
CA TYR A 250 -2.89 -5.22 -2.55
C TYR A 250 -1.92 -4.05 -2.40
N THR A 251 -1.22 -3.68 -3.47
CA THR A 251 -0.34 -2.52 -3.51
C THR A 251 -0.99 -1.41 -4.33
N TYR A 252 -0.99 -0.20 -3.79
CA TYR A 252 -1.35 1.01 -4.53
C TYR A 252 -0.19 1.98 -4.55
N LEU A 253 -0.09 2.67 -5.68
CA LEU A 253 0.78 3.82 -5.84
C LEU A 253 -0.06 5.10 -5.85
N TYR A 254 0.52 6.18 -5.33
CA TYR A 254 -0.18 7.45 -5.16
C TYR A 254 0.59 8.58 -5.84
N ARG A 255 -0.14 9.55 -6.37
CA ARG A 255 0.46 10.83 -6.76
C ARG A 255 0.27 11.82 -5.61
N VAL A 256 1.37 12.32 -5.05
CA VAL A 256 1.32 13.19 -3.87
C VAL A 256 1.93 14.55 -4.15
N LYS A 257 1.22 15.62 -3.79
CA LYS A 257 1.71 17.00 -3.90
C LYS A 257 2.09 17.56 -2.53
N SER A 258 3.13 18.37 -2.50
CA SER A 258 3.53 19.15 -1.33
C SER A 258 2.81 20.49 -1.31
N LEU A 259 2.14 20.80 -0.20
CA LEU A 259 1.43 22.04 0.09
C LEU A 259 2.21 22.81 1.16
N GLY A 260 3.07 23.76 0.76
CA GLY A 260 3.74 24.62 1.75
C GLY A 260 4.93 25.45 1.27
N ALA A 261 5.74 24.96 0.33
CA ALA A 261 6.82 25.74 -0.27
C ALA A 261 6.56 25.85 -1.77
N GLN A 262 6.47 27.07 -2.29
CA GLN A 262 6.36 27.30 -3.73
C GLN A 262 7.67 26.85 -4.41
N PRO A 263 7.59 26.18 -5.57
CA PRO A 263 6.38 25.79 -6.27
C PRO A 263 5.70 24.56 -5.64
N LEU A 264 4.36 24.56 -5.62
CA LEU A 264 3.53 23.36 -5.38
C LEU A 264 3.97 22.25 -6.35
N GLY A 265 4.81 21.33 -5.88
CA GLY A 265 5.40 20.27 -6.68
C GLY A 265 4.84 18.91 -6.29
N ASN A 266 4.75 18.00 -7.27
CA ASN A 266 4.66 16.58 -6.94
C ASN A 266 5.98 16.20 -6.25
N ILE A 267 5.87 15.44 -5.17
CA ILE A 267 7.03 15.06 -4.35
C ILE A 267 8.03 14.17 -5.10
N CYS A 268 7.63 13.59 -6.24
CA CYS A 268 8.46 12.77 -7.12
C CYS A 268 8.91 13.45 -8.41
N ASN A 269 8.91 14.78 -8.47
CA ASN A 269 9.29 15.53 -9.68
C ASN A 269 10.78 15.43 -10.08
N SER A 270 11.66 14.89 -9.23
CA SER A 270 13.09 14.74 -9.49
C SER A 270 13.47 13.45 -10.23
N ASN A 271 12.55 12.85 -10.99
CA ASN A 271 12.85 11.65 -11.76
C ASN A 271 13.99 11.95 -12.77
N PRO A 272 15.16 11.28 -12.66
CA PRO A 272 16.27 11.50 -13.59
C PRO A 272 15.94 11.05 -15.01
N ASN A 273 14.90 10.23 -15.20
CA ASN A 273 14.38 9.86 -16.51
C ASN A 273 13.30 10.86 -16.97
N PRO A 274 13.53 11.65 -18.04
CA PRO A 274 12.55 12.61 -18.56
C PRO A 274 11.29 11.95 -19.15
N ASN A 275 11.30 10.64 -19.41
CA ASN A 275 10.13 9.83 -19.79
C ASN A 275 9.58 9.02 -18.60
N GLY A 276 10.07 9.29 -17.39
CA GLY A 276 9.87 8.47 -16.22
C GLY A 276 8.51 8.68 -15.58
N GLY A 277 7.51 7.95 -16.08
CA GLY A 277 6.27 7.59 -15.39
C GLY A 277 5.45 8.74 -14.80
N ASP A 278 4.44 8.37 -14.01
CA ASP A 278 3.39 9.27 -13.52
C ASP A 278 3.78 10.02 -12.23
N ALA A 279 5.07 9.99 -11.86
CA ALA A 279 5.64 10.51 -10.63
C ALA A 279 4.86 10.01 -9.40
N LEU A 280 4.79 8.69 -9.28
CA LEU A 280 4.06 7.97 -8.25
C LEU A 280 4.97 7.61 -7.05
N VAL A 281 4.36 7.48 -5.87
CA VAL A 281 4.97 6.96 -4.64
C VAL A 281 4.32 5.67 -4.17
N VAL A 282 5.12 4.77 -3.60
CA VAL A 282 4.65 3.64 -2.80
C VAL A 282 4.75 3.98 -1.31
N PRO A 283 3.72 3.67 -0.49
CA PRO A 283 3.85 3.71 0.95
C PRO A 283 4.50 2.42 1.48
N VAL A 284 5.45 2.56 2.41
CA VAL A 284 6.20 1.44 2.99
C VAL A 284 6.19 1.55 4.52
N ARG A 285 5.89 0.45 5.19
CA ARG A 285 5.88 0.36 6.66
C ARG A 285 7.30 0.53 7.23
N GLY A 286 7.40 1.30 8.31
CA GLY A 286 8.66 1.68 8.93
C GLY A 286 9.23 2.97 8.33
N LEU A 287 10.32 3.44 8.92
CA LEU A 287 11.00 4.68 8.56
C LEU A 287 12.40 4.36 8.05
N TYR A 288 12.69 4.82 6.84
CA TYR A 288 14.06 4.90 6.32
C TYR A 288 14.61 6.30 6.57
N ASP A 289 15.83 6.39 7.06
CA ASP A 289 16.57 7.64 7.09
C ASP A 289 17.40 7.84 5.81
N ASN A 290 18.07 9.00 5.69
CA ASN A 290 18.89 9.31 4.51
C ASN A 290 20.13 8.42 4.38
N LEU A 291 20.54 7.75 5.45
CA LEU A 291 21.65 6.79 5.43
C LEU A 291 21.20 5.41 4.99
N GLY A 292 19.89 5.16 4.84
CA GLY A 292 19.36 3.83 4.50
C GLY A 292 19.10 2.96 5.73
N GLU A 293 19.21 3.51 6.94
CA GLU A 293 18.83 2.80 8.17
C GLU A 293 17.32 2.73 8.29
N ARG A 294 16.81 1.56 8.69
CA ARG A 294 15.38 1.35 8.88
C ARG A 294 15.03 1.19 10.36
N THR A 295 13.95 1.84 10.78
CA THR A 295 13.34 1.67 12.11
C THR A 295 11.85 1.38 12.02
N GLU A 296 11.31 0.62 12.97
CA GLU A 296 9.86 0.46 13.09
C GLU A 296 9.20 1.74 13.61
N SER A 297 7.98 1.98 13.15
CA SER A 297 7.16 3.09 13.66
C SER A 297 5.68 2.75 13.61
N SER A 298 4.97 3.10 14.68
CA SER A 298 3.50 3.08 14.76
C SER A 298 2.88 4.45 14.49
N THR A 299 3.69 5.51 14.35
CA THR A 299 3.22 6.89 14.22
C THR A 299 3.50 7.49 12.85
N ALA A 300 4.35 6.86 12.05
CA ALA A 300 4.72 7.32 10.72
C ALA A 300 5.13 6.15 9.80
N PHE A 301 5.17 6.41 8.51
CA PHE A 301 5.58 5.48 7.46
C PHE A 301 6.42 6.18 6.40
N THR A 302 7.06 5.40 5.53
CA THR A 302 7.91 5.90 4.45
C THR A 302 7.12 6.08 3.17
N LEU A 303 7.33 7.19 2.45
CA LEU A 303 7.00 7.32 1.04
C LEU A 303 8.26 7.22 0.19
N ALA A 304 8.19 6.44 -0.89
CA ALA A 304 9.29 6.32 -1.84
C ALA A 304 8.77 6.45 -3.28
N CYS A 305 9.45 7.29 -4.07
CA CYS A 305 9.13 7.46 -5.48
C CYS A 305 9.45 6.20 -6.27
N GLU A 306 8.62 5.88 -7.25
CA GLU A 306 8.70 4.64 -8.05
C GLU A 306 10.08 4.36 -8.69
N TYR A 307 10.84 5.42 -9.01
CA TYR A 307 12.16 5.35 -9.62
C TYR A 307 13.30 5.27 -8.60
N ALA A 308 13.00 5.41 -7.29
CA ALA A 308 13.98 5.38 -6.22
C ALA A 308 14.07 3.99 -5.58
N VAL A 309 15.20 3.71 -4.94
CA VAL A 309 15.62 2.35 -4.59
C VAL A 309 14.66 1.63 -3.65
N ILE A 310 14.06 2.32 -2.67
CA ILE A 310 13.05 1.70 -1.80
C ILE A 310 11.91 1.13 -2.65
N ALA A 311 11.39 1.91 -3.61
CA ALA A 311 10.34 1.44 -4.49
C ALA A 311 10.84 0.36 -5.48
N LYS A 312 12.10 0.44 -5.93
CA LYS A 312 12.72 -0.60 -6.79
C LYS A 312 12.79 -1.96 -6.08
N CYS A 313 13.23 -2.00 -4.83
CA CYS A 313 13.27 -3.23 -4.05
C CYS A 313 11.87 -3.80 -3.78
N TYR A 314 10.91 -2.92 -3.55
CA TYR A 314 9.50 -3.30 -3.43
C TYR A 314 8.96 -3.96 -4.72
N ARG A 315 9.18 -3.36 -5.90
CA ARG A 315 8.74 -3.90 -7.20
C ARG A 315 9.55 -5.12 -7.66
N TRP A 316 10.69 -5.40 -7.05
CA TRP A 316 11.42 -6.67 -7.21
C TRP A 316 10.91 -7.77 -6.26
N GLY A 317 9.79 -7.51 -5.57
CA GLY A 317 9.06 -8.51 -4.82
C GLY A 317 9.31 -8.52 -3.32
N TYR A 318 10.31 -7.80 -2.83
CA TYR A 318 10.59 -7.67 -1.40
C TYR A 318 9.58 -6.74 -0.73
N LYS A 319 8.34 -7.18 -0.61
CA LYS A 319 7.23 -6.38 -0.08
C LYS A 319 7.17 -6.55 1.44
N PRO A 320 7.56 -5.57 2.27
CA PRO A 320 7.69 -5.78 3.71
C PRO A 320 6.41 -6.26 4.41
N TRP A 321 5.25 -5.90 3.86
CA TRP A 321 3.96 -6.33 4.41
C TRP A 321 3.67 -7.84 4.29
N LEU A 322 4.46 -8.61 3.55
CA LEU A 322 4.34 -10.07 3.54
C LEU A 322 4.67 -10.69 4.91
N ASP A 323 5.41 -9.98 5.77
CA ASP A 323 5.64 -10.38 7.16
C ASP A 323 4.45 -10.05 8.10
N GLY A 324 3.44 -9.33 7.59
CA GLY A 324 2.32 -8.84 8.39
C GLY A 324 2.64 -7.51 9.10
N VAL A 325 2.23 -7.39 10.36
CA VAL A 325 2.38 -6.15 11.15
C VAL A 325 3.78 -6.03 11.77
N GLN A 326 4.43 -7.17 12.03
CA GLN A 326 5.77 -7.23 12.60
C GLN A 326 6.78 -7.44 11.49
N ALA A 327 7.92 -6.75 11.55
CA ALA A 327 9.00 -7.02 10.63
C ALA A 327 9.57 -8.43 10.80
N GLY A 328 9.96 -9.02 9.69
CA GLY A 328 10.63 -10.30 9.63
C GLY A 328 11.51 -10.41 8.40
N LYS A 329 11.57 -11.62 7.83
CA LYS A 329 12.52 -11.97 6.77
C LYS A 329 12.33 -11.15 5.50
N THR A 330 11.08 -10.84 5.13
CA THR A 330 10.82 -10.05 3.92
C THR A 330 11.24 -8.59 4.10
N THR A 331 11.01 -8.05 5.29
CA THR A 331 11.40 -6.70 5.67
C THR A 331 12.93 -6.55 5.69
N GLU A 332 13.63 -7.52 6.28
CA GLU A 332 15.10 -7.59 6.26
C GLU A 332 15.65 -7.73 4.83
N ALA A 333 15.03 -8.58 4.00
CA ALA A 333 15.44 -8.73 2.60
C ALA A 333 15.18 -7.45 1.78
N HIS A 334 14.05 -6.77 1.99
CA HIS A 334 13.80 -5.46 1.37
C HIS A 334 14.86 -4.44 1.77
N TRP A 335 15.21 -4.39 3.05
CA TRP A 335 16.23 -3.49 3.55
C TRP A 335 17.62 -3.81 2.99
N ALA A 336 18.06 -5.07 3.02
CA ALA A 336 19.31 -5.50 2.40
C ALA A 336 19.33 -5.19 0.88
N CYS A 337 18.20 -5.39 0.20
CA CYS A 337 18.05 -5.00 -1.20
C CYS A 337 18.31 -3.50 -1.41
N THR A 338 17.86 -2.61 -0.51
CA THR A 338 18.11 -1.17 -0.67
C THR A 338 19.60 -0.83 -0.59
N ARG A 339 20.37 -1.57 0.22
CA ARG A 339 21.83 -1.47 0.26
C ARG A 339 22.44 -1.96 -1.05
N MET A 340 22.06 -3.17 -1.47
CA MET A 340 22.53 -3.82 -2.69
C MET A 340 22.30 -2.97 -3.93
N ALA A 341 21.08 -2.47 -4.13
CA ALA A 341 20.71 -1.67 -5.27
C ALA A 341 21.63 -0.45 -5.37
N ARG A 342 21.87 0.26 -4.26
CA ARG A 342 22.75 1.44 -4.22
C ARG A 342 24.24 1.11 -4.24
N ALA A 343 24.60 -0.18 -4.23
CA ALA A 343 25.95 -0.63 -3.94
C ALA A 343 26.49 0.00 -2.65
N ASP A 344 25.66 0.15 -1.61
CA ASP A 344 26.07 0.74 -0.32
C ASP A 344 26.88 -0.27 0.49
N TYR A 345 28.09 -0.55 -0.01
CA TYR A 345 28.95 -1.62 0.49
C TYR A 345 29.21 -1.52 1.99
N CYS A 346 29.27 -0.30 2.51
CA CYS A 346 29.65 -0.02 3.89
C CYS A 346 28.45 0.18 4.82
N GLY A 347 27.21 0.13 4.30
CA GLY A 347 26.01 0.41 5.08
C GLY A 347 25.90 1.83 5.61
N ALA A 348 26.73 2.75 5.11
CA ALA A 348 26.85 4.12 5.62
C ALA A 348 26.04 5.12 4.78
N GLY A 349 25.20 4.61 3.87
CA GLY A 349 24.34 5.42 3.02
C GLY A 349 25.05 6.03 1.82
N GLN A 350 26.32 5.72 1.57
CA GLN A 350 27.02 6.14 0.35
C GLN A 350 26.68 5.17 -0.78
N TYR A 351 26.46 5.69 -1.99
CA TYR A 351 26.20 4.86 -3.16
C TYR A 351 27.49 4.69 -3.97
N TYR A 352 27.71 3.49 -4.51
CA TYR A 352 28.86 3.16 -5.36
C TYR A 352 28.42 2.62 -6.72
N THR A 353 27.50 3.36 -7.34
CA THR A 353 26.77 2.93 -8.54
C THR A 353 26.15 4.10 -9.29
N GLU A 354 25.77 3.91 -10.56
CA GLU A 354 25.17 4.93 -11.42
C GLU A 354 23.80 4.52 -11.96
N ASP A 355 22.80 5.41 -11.89
CA ASP A 355 21.40 5.13 -12.27
C ASP A 355 21.29 4.34 -13.58
N GLY A 356 20.49 3.28 -13.59
CA GLY A 356 20.34 2.39 -14.74
C GLY A 356 21.40 1.28 -14.86
N THR A 357 22.41 1.22 -13.98
CA THR A 357 23.36 0.10 -13.97
C THR A 357 22.62 -1.23 -13.77
N PRO A 358 22.80 -2.23 -14.66
CA PRO A 358 22.08 -3.48 -14.57
C PRO A 358 22.72 -4.43 -13.53
N ILE A 359 21.89 -5.09 -12.73
CA ILE A 359 22.29 -6.12 -11.75
C ILE A 359 21.38 -7.35 -11.87
N ARG A 360 21.89 -8.56 -11.68
CA ARG A 360 21.03 -9.75 -11.44
C ARG A 360 20.96 -9.98 -9.95
N LEU A 361 19.78 -10.18 -9.39
CA LEU A 361 19.61 -10.33 -7.95
C LEU A 361 18.82 -11.59 -7.60
N TRP A 362 19.10 -12.14 -6.42
CA TRP A 362 18.35 -13.27 -5.86
C TRP A 362 18.49 -13.27 -4.33
N ASP A 363 17.77 -14.17 -3.68
CA ASP A 363 17.82 -14.33 -2.23
C ASP A 363 17.88 -15.80 -1.79
N GLY A 364 18.32 -15.99 -0.54
CA GLY A 364 18.46 -17.29 0.11
C GLY A 364 17.20 -17.70 0.89
N MET A 365 16.06 -17.05 0.66
CA MET A 365 14.83 -17.38 1.38
C MET A 365 14.25 -18.71 0.90
N LYS A 366 13.37 -19.30 1.72
CA LYS A 366 12.73 -20.60 1.45
C LYS A 366 11.22 -20.47 1.70
N PRO A 367 10.37 -20.37 0.66
CA PRO A 367 10.74 -20.22 -0.76
C PRO A 367 11.45 -18.87 -1.05
N PRO A 368 12.25 -18.78 -2.12
CA PRO A 368 12.90 -17.52 -2.50
C PRO A 368 11.88 -16.55 -3.08
N ILE A 369 12.08 -15.25 -2.86
CA ILE A 369 11.32 -14.22 -3.59
C ILE A 369 11.87 -14.12 -5.01
N ASN A 370 13.18 -14.03 -5.13
CA ASN A 370 13.92 -14.04 -6.38
C ASN A 370 14.82 -15.27 -6.40
N ALA A 371 14.54 -16.20 -7.33
CA ALA A 371 15.34 -17.40 -7.49
C ALA A 371 16.73 -17.07 -8.07
N ALA A 372 17.72 -17.90 -7.74
CA ALA A 372 19.03 -17.78 -8.35
C ALA A 372 18.93 -17.86 -9.89
N PRO A 373 19.65 -17.01 -10.65
CA PRO A 373 19.54 -17.00 -12.11
C PRO A 373 19.78 -18.37 -12.75
N ALA A 374 18.85 -18.83 -13.58
CA ALA A 374 18.89 -20.18 -14.19
C ALA A 374 20.05 -20.38 -15.19
N ASN A 375 20.59 -19.30 -15.76
CA ASN A 375 21.74 -19.32 -16.64
C ASN A 375 23.02 -18.99 -15.85
N PRO A 376 23.90 -19.97 -15.57
CA PRO A 376 25.15 -19.76 -14.84
C PRO A 376 26.19 -18.98 -15.66
N ILE A 377 25.89 -18.68 -16.93
CA ILE A 377 26.65 -17.75 -17.75
C ILE A 377 25.97 -16.38 -17.61
N PRO A 378 26.46 -15.50 -16.72
CA PRO A 378 26.06 -14.11 -16.73
C PRO A 378 26.13 -13.53 -18.15
N GLN A 379 25.29 -12.54 -18.46
CA GLN A 379 25.53 -11.73 -19.65
C GLN A 379 26.99 -11.32 -19.69
N GLN A 380 27.58 -11.33 -20.89
CA GLN A 380 29.00 -11.06 -21.12
C GLN A 380 29.45 -9.89 -20.22
N SER A 381 30.30 -10.17 -19.21
CA SER A 381 30.86 -9.28 -18.17
C SER A 381 30.23 -9.19 -16.77
N MET A 382 29.05 -9.76 -16.49
CA MET A 382 28.57 -9.81 -15.09
C MET A 382 29.23 -10.96 -14.31
N SER A 383 29.50 -10.75 -13.04
CA SER A 383 29.97 -11.80 -12.12
C SER A 383 29.38 -11.55 -10.74
N PHE A 384 29.49 -12.54 -9.85
CA PHE A 384 29.01 -12.39 -8.48
C PHE A 384 29.71 -11.19 -7.82
N GLU A 385 28.91 -10.25 -7.31
CA GLU A 385 29.40 -8.99 -6.77
C GLU A 385 29.57 -9.08 -5.26
N ALA A 386 28.49 -9.42 -4.54
CA ALA A 386 28.46 -9.36 -3.08
C ALA A 386 27.27 -10.12 -2.48
N GLY A 387 27.42 -10.43 -1.18
CA GLY A 387 26.32 -10.82 -0.30
C GLY A 387 25.94 -9.68 0.64
N TRP A 388 24.65 -9.51 0.88
CA TRP A 388 24.08 -8.34 1.54
C TRP A 388 23.26 -8.69 2.78
N THR A 389 23.36 -7.82 3.78
CA THR A 389 22.48 -7.73 4.95
C THR A 389 21.95 -6.29 5.10
N THR A 390 21.22 -6.03 6.18
CA THR A 390 20.74 -4.69 6.54
C THR A 390 21.87 -3.67 6.72
N ASP A 391 23.06 -4.15 7.08
CA ASP A 391 24.23 -3.36 7.46
C ASP A 391 25.16 -3.08 6.26
N GLY A 392 24.79 -3.49 5.04
CA GLY A 392 25.62 -3.34 3.84
C GLY A 392 26.10 -4.68 3.28
N ALA A 393 27.21 -4.65 2.55
CA ALA A 393 27.81 -5.86 2.01
C ALA A 393 28.61 -6.56 3.11
N VAL A 394 28.25 -7.81 3.42
CA VAL A 394 29.01 -8.63 4.39
C VAL A 394 30.21 -9.31 3.76
N CYS A 395 30.22 -9.43 2.43
CA CYS A 395 31.37 -9.83 1.65
C CYS A 395 31.27 -9.24 0.23
N LEU A 396 32.41 -8.98 -0.39
CA LEU A 396 32.52 -8.27 -1.67
C LEU A 396 33.57 -8.97 -2.54
N SER A 397 33.20 -9.32 -3.77
CA SER A 397 34.06 -10.00 -4.74
C SER A 397 34.68 -9.02 -5.73
N HIS A 398 33.90 -8.06 -6.22
CA HIS A 398 34.39 -6.97 -7.09
C HIS A 398 33.54 -5.71 -6.95
N TRP A 399 34.07 -4.55 -7.36
CA TRP A 399 33.28 -3.32 -7.44
C TRP A 399 32.44 -3.28 -8.71
N ARG A 400 31.27 -2.67 -8.58
CA ARG A 400 30.39 -2.36 -9.70
C ARG A 400 30.95 -1.24 -10.58
N TRP A 401 31.51 -0.19 -9.99
CA TRP A 401 32.13 0.94 -10.70
C TRP A 401 33.51 1.27 -10.13
N LYS A 402 34.57 0.98 -10.88
CA LYS A 402 35.97 1.16 -10.43
C LYS A 402 36.36 2.62 -10.18
N ASN A 403 35.68 3.56 -10.84
CA ASN A 403 35.88 5.00 -10.68
C ASN A 403 35.08 5.60 -9.51
N LEU A 404 34.09 4.87 -8.98
CA LEU A 404 33.40 5.20 -7.73
C LEU A 404 34.03 4.38 -6.62
N ASP A 405 35.30 4.68 -6.36
CA ASP A 405 36.15 3.91 -5.46
C ASP A 405 35.60 3.93 -4.01
N ALA A 406 35.34 2.73 -3.45
CA ALA A 406 34.85 2.53 -2.09
C ALA A 406 35.97 2.30 -1.05
N ASN A 407 37.24 2.44 -1.44
CA ASN A 407 38.44 2.33 -0.59
C ASN A 407 38.39 3.21 0.67
N THR A 408 37.50 4.20 0.72
CA THR A 408 37.24 5.00 1.91
C THR A 408 36.62 4.22 3.07
N CYS A 409 35.96 3.08 2.81
CA CYS A 409 35.34 2.25 3.84
C CYS A 409 35.42 0.73 3.58
N THR A 410 35.84 0.31 2.39
CA THR A 410 36.11 -1.09 2.08
C THR A 410 37.23 -1.19 1.03
N ASN A 411 38.36 -1.81 1.37
CA ASN A 411 39.36 -2.16 0.37
C ASN A 411 39.11 -3.58 -0.13
N LEU A 412 38.96 -3.73 -1.44
CA LEU A 412 39.00 -5.03 -2.09
C LEU A 412 40.45 -5.48 -2.28
N HIS A 413 40.75 -6.69 -1.81
CA HIS A 413 41.97 -7.37 -2.18
C HIS A 413 41.66 -8.44 -3.23
N TRP A 414 42.43 -8.48 -4.31
CA TRP A 414 42.29 -9.54 -5.32
C TRP A 414 42.39 -10.92 -4.67
N PRO A 415 41.44 -11.85 -4.88
CA PRO A 415 41.52 -13.18 -4.32
C PRO A 415 42.88 -13.83 -4.62
N LYS A 416 43.72 -14.06 -3.60
CA LYS A 416 44.88 -14.96 -3.70
C LYS A 416 44.31 -16.35 -3.82
N TYR A 417 44.69 -17.11 -4.83
CA TYR A 417 44.29 -18.50 -4.99
C TYR A 417 45.45 -19.42 -4.57
N ASP A 418 45.13 -20.54 -3.92
CA ASP A 418 46.08 -21.63 -3.77
C ASP A 418 46.30 -22.36 -5.11
N ALA A 419 47.22 -23.31 -5.10
CA ALA A 419 47.53 -24.14 -6.27
C ALA A 419 46.34 -24.98 -6.79
N ASN A 420 45.25 -25.10 -6.02
CA ASN A 420 44.05 -25.84 -6.38
C ASN A 420 42.92 -24.92 -6.87
N GLY A 421 43.15 -23.61 -6.94
CA GLY A 421 42.13 -22.63 -7.32
C GLY A 421 41.17 -22.24 -6.19
N ASN A 422 41.48 -22.58 -4.93
CA ASN A 422 40.71 -22.11 -3.78
C ASN A 422 41.21 -20.74 -3.35
N VAL A 423 40.33 -19.82 -2.94
CA VAL A 423 40.75 -18.53 -2.39
C VAL A 423 41.40 -18.70 -1.01
N ILE A 424 42.63 -18.21 -0.87
CA ILE A 424 43.46 -18.17 0.35
C ILE A 424 43.76 -16.74 0.83
N ASN A 425 42.91 -15.77 0.48
CA ASN A 425 43.19 -14.37 0.73
C ASN A 425 43.29 -13.97 2.22
N ASP A 426 44.14 -12.97 2.49
CA ASP A 426 44.74 -12.58 3.79
C ASP A 426 43.80 -11.87 4.79
N CYS A 427 42.48 -11.91 4.59
CA CYS A 427 41.52 -11.30 5.51
C CYS A 427 40.89 -12.32 6.48
N GLN A 428 41.47 -13.53 6.59
CA GLN A 428 41.09 -14.55 7.57
C GLN A 428 41.62 -14.29 8.98
N ALA A 429 41.92 -13.04 9.34
CA ALA A 429 42.14 -12.71 10.74
C ALA A 429 40.78 -12.69 11.45
N THR A 430 40.47 -13.74 12.21
CA THR A 430 39.52 -13.64 13.31
C THR A 430 40.01 -12.54 14.25
N GLY A 431 39.49 -11.32 14.06
CA GLY A 431 39.97 -10.09 14.69
C GLY A 431 40.45 -9.10 13.63
N GLY A 432 39.56 -8.18 13.25
CA GLY A 432 39.74 -7.24 12.15
C GLY A 432 41.10 -6.54 12.10
N ALA A 433 41.86 -6.82 11.05
CA ALA A 433 42.75 -5.81 10.52
C ALA A 433 41.85 -4.75 9.84
N GLU A 434 41.75 -3.57 10.44
CA GLU A 434 40.96 -2.44 9.94
C GLU A 434 41.30 -2.19 8.46
N GLY A 435 40.30 -2.31 7.58
CA GLY A 435 40.38 -1.79 6.21
C GLY A 435 40.04 -2.76 5.07
N CYS A 436 39.81 -4.05 5.29
CA CYS A 436 39.52 -5.00 4.19
C CYS A 436 38.09 -5.57 4.26
N SER A 437 37.40 -5.72 3.12
CA SER A 437 36.17 -6.52 3.07
C SER A 437 36.47 -8.01 3.16
N ALA A 438 35.58 -8.76 3.83
CA ALA A 438 35.51 -10.20 3.63
C ALA A 438 35.22 -10.52 2.15
N ILE A 439 35.78 -11.61 1.65
CA ILE A 439 35.66 -12.03 0.24
C ILE A 439 34.85 -13.32 0.19
N CYS A 440 33.89 -13.39 -0.72
CA CYS A 440 33.10 -14.57 -1.03
C CYS A 440 33.14 -14.79 -2.54
N ASP A 441 33.22 -16.04 -2.99
CA ASP A 441 33.30 -16.35 -4.42
C ASP A 441 31.93 -16.48 -5.09
N ASN A 442 30.91 -16.75 -4.27
CA ASN A 442 29.55 -17.04 -4.71
C ASN A 442 28.56 -16.80 -3.54
N ALA A 443 27.27 -16.92 -3.85
CA ALA A 443 26.21 -16.77 -2.85
C ALA A 443 26.24 -17.84 -1.75
N ASP A 444 26.66 -19.07 -2.03
CA ASP A 444 26.71 -20.13 -1.01
C ASP A 444 27.74 -19.79 0.08
N ASP A 445 28.90 -19.25 -0.30
CA ASP A 445 29.91 -18.77 0.65
C ASP A 445 29.42 -17.54 1.41
N ALA A 446 28.80 -16.58 0.70
CA ALA A 446 28.20 -15.41 1.31
C ALA A 446 27.15 -15.77 2.38
N GLU A 447 26.28 -16.73 2.08
CA GLU A 447 25.25 -17.19 3.01
C GLU A 447 25.86 -17.97 4.18
N ARG A 448 26.69 -18.98 3.89
CA ARG A 448 27.19 -19.93 4.90
C ARG A 448 28.21 -19.31 5.84
N LEU A 449 29.10 -18.47 5.32
CA LEU A 449 30.20 -17.91 6.10
C LEU A 449 29.84 -16.56 6.73
N TYR A 450 28.99 -15.77 6.06
CA TYR A 450 28.72 -14.39 6.47
C TYR A 450 27.23 -14.10 6.73
N GLY A 451 26.35 -15.09 6.56
CA GLY A 451 24.94 -14.95 6.90
C GLY A 451 24.13 -14.08 5.92
N ALA A 452 24.69 -13.77 4.73
CA ALA A 452 23.98 -13.00 3.72
C ALA A 452 22.64 -13.65 3.32
N LYS A 453 21.68 -12.80 2.94
CA LYS A 453 20.33 -13.24 2.54
C LYS A 453 19.90 -12.72 1.18
N VAL A 454 20.51 -11.64 0.72
CA VAL A 454 20.30 -11.06 -0.61
C VAL A 454 21.64 -11.04 -1.32
N PHE A 455 21.63 -11.32 -2.61
CA PHE A 455 22.84 -11.49 -3.42
C PHE A 455 22.65 -10.79 -4.75
N ASN A 456 23.76 -10.41 -5.37
CA ASN A 456 23.70 -9.95 -6.74
C ASN A 456 24.95 -10.26 -7.55
N GLU A 457 24.76 -10.17 -8.87
CA GLU A 457 25.82 -10.05 -9.85
C GLU A 457 25.74 -8.69 -10.52
N SER A 458 26.88 -8.19 -10.96
CA SER A 458 26.97 -7.00 -11.80
C SER A 458 28.22 -7.04 -12.67
N ALA A 459 28.29 -6.15 -13.65
CA ALA A 459 29.53 -5.92 -14.38
C ALA A 459 30.48 -5.02 -13.57
N SER A 460 31.79 -5.23 -13.73
CA SER A 460 32.78 -4.29 -13.21
C SER A 460 33.08 -3.21 -14.26
N ASN A 461 32.57 -2.00 -14.05
CA ASN A 461 32.65 -0.88 -14.99
C ASN A 461 33.87 0.02 -14.73
N GLY A 462 34.44 0.61 -15.79
CA GLY A 462 35.56 1.57 -15.71
C GLY A 462 36.83 1.16 -16.47
N PRO A 463 37.90 1.97 -16.44
CA PRO A 463 39.19 1.62 -17.05
C PRO A 463 39.71 0.30 -16.46
N ASN A 464 40.13 -0.65 -17.31
CA ASN A 464 40.50 -2.03 -16.95
C ASN A 464 39.33 -2.94 -16.53
N ALA A 465 38.11 -2.68 -17.00
CA ALA A 465 37.03 -3.68 -16.99
C ALA A 465 37.48 -4.93 -17.78
N GLY A 466 37.61 -6.07 -17.11
CA GLY A 466 38.06 -7.32 -17.73
C GLY A 466 39.57 -7.61 -17.72
N MET A 467 40.41 -6.83 -17.00
CA MET A 467 41.73 -7.33 -16.63
C MET A 467 41.61 -8.16 -15.35
N PRO A 468 42.05 -9.43 -15.36
CA PRO A 468 42.11 -10.29 -14.18
C PRO A 468 43.10 -9.78 -13.15
#